data_AF-A0A7V9FAS0-F1
#
_entry.id   AF-A0A7V9FAS0-F1
#
_cell.length_a   1.000
_cell.length_b   1.000
_cell.length_c   1.000
_cell.angle_alpha   90.00
_cell.angle_beta   90.00
_cell.angle_gamma   90.00
#
_symmetry.space_group_name_H-M   'P 1'
#
loop_
_entity.id
_entity.type
_entity.pdbx_description
1 polymer ?
#
loop_
_entity_poly.entity_id
_entity_poly.type
_entity_poly.pdbx_seq_one_letter_code
_entity_poly.pdbx_strand_id
1 'polypeptide(L)'
;MSVKPMTRREFTLRTAGAAAGAFVSVRGEPGQARQKSTTLRVDGDRLNRWVKELSVFGRTPEGGVSRVAFSEADHQARSYVRRLLEEAGLDTRIDAAGNLIGRRTSSDPLFPPLWTGSHIDSVPEGGNYDGNVGSLAAIEVVRTLQERSVALRHPLDVVIFSNEEGGKTGSRAVSGELERRELELPTASGRTIGEGIRFIGGDPARLDEARRGPGEIAAFLELHVEQGGILEQAGVDIGVVEGIVGIRRWNVKVQGFANHAG
;
A
#
# COMPACT_ATOMS: atom_id res chain seq x y z
N MET A 1 -3.28 -33.76 -5.65
CA MET A 1 -2.31 -33.88 -4.55
C MET A 1 -2.62 -32.77 -3.55
N SER A 2 -3.07 -33.12 -2.34
CA SER A 2 -3.52 -32.16 -1.32
C SER A 2 -2.30 -31.56 -0.61
N VAL A 3 -2.06 -30.27 -0.77
CA VAL A 3 -1.03 -29.55 0.01
C VAL A 3 -1.59 -29.36 1.42
N LYS A 4 -0.98 -30.03 2.39
CA LYS A 4 -1.32 -29.87 3.81
C LYS A 4 -0.74 -28.53 4.29
N PRO A 5 -1.53 -27.66 4.95
CA PRO A 5 -1.02 -26.38 5.45
C PRO A 5 0.06 -26.64 6.53
N MET A 6 1.16 -25.90 6.41
CA MET A 6 2.35 -26.04 7.26
C MET A 6 2.04 -25.55 8.67
N THR A 7 2.41 -26.32 9.68
CA THR A 7 2.10 -26.01 11.08
C THR A 7 3.13 -25.03 11.69
N ARG A 8 2.72 -24.29 12.74
CA ARG A 8 3.56 -23.33 13.49
C ARG A 8 4.94 -23.89 13.86
N ARG A 9 5.01 -25.17 14.23
CA ARG A 9 6.26 -25.85 14.64
C ARG A 9 7.18 -26.12 13.45
N GLU A 10 6.63 -26.42 12.28
CA GLU A 10 7.40 -26.68 11.05
C GLU A 10 8.04 -25.41 10.49
N PHE A 11 7.34 -24.27 10.58
CA PHE A 11 7.90 -22.97 10.17
C PHE A 11 9.08 -22.56 11.05
N THR A 12 8.94 -22.66 12.38
CA THR A 12 10.01 -22.29 13.33
C THR A 12 11.22 -23.21 13.24
N LEU A 13 11.01 -24.52 13.06
CA LEU A 13 12.13 -25.48 12.90
C LEU A 13 12.90 -25.28 11.60
N ARG A 14 12.22 -24.92 10.50
CA ARG A 14 12.88 -24.68 9.20
C ARG A 14 13.66 -23.36 9.17
N THR A 15 13.17 -22.33 9.86
CA THR A 15 13.89 -21.06 10.00
C THR A 15 15.06 -21.15 10.99
N ALA A 16 14.94 -21.94 12.07
CA ALA A 16 16.04 -22.19 12.99
C ALA A 16 17.13 -23.12 12.40
N GLY A 17 16.75 -24.11 11.60
CA GLY A 17 17.70 -25.03 10.94
C GLY A 17 18.55 -24.36 9.85
N ALA A 18 18.04 -23.29 9.22
CA ALA A 18 18.80 -22.49 8.25
C ALA A 18 19.88 -21.60 8.91
N ALA A 19 19.82 -21.39 10.23
CA ALA A 19 20.75 -20.55 10.97
C ALA A 19 21.87 -21.33 11.72
N ALA A 20 21.83 -22.67 11.75
CA ALA A 20 22.74 -23.48 12.59
C ALA A 20 23.71 -24.39 11.82
N GLY A 21 23.86 -24.21 10.50
CA GLY A 21 24.62 -25.12 9.64
C GLY A 21 25.79 -24.49 8.90
N ALA A 22 26.72 -23.82 9.59
CA ALA A 22 28.03 -23.48 9.00
C ALA A 22 29.07 -23.11 10.08
N PHE A 23 29.59 -24.10 10.81
CA PHE A 23 30.89 -23.97 11.47
C PHE A 23 31.72 -25.23 11.20
N VAL A 24 32.36 -25.26 10.03
CA VAL A 24 33.52 -26.10 9.78
C VAL A 24 34.69 -25.15 9.60
N SER A 25 35.61 -25.20 10.56
CA SER A 25 36.84 -24.41 10.60
C SER A 25 37.79 -24.86 9.50
N VAL A 26 38.09 -23.98 8.54
CA VAL A 26 39.23 -24.11 7.64
C VAL A 26 40.12 -22.88 7.85
N ARG A 27 41.33 -23.12 8.36
CA ARG A 27 42.41 -22.12 8.46
C ARG A 27 42.85 -21.73 7.04
N GLY A 28 42.79 -20.43 6.72
CA GLY A 28 43.27 -19.82 5.48
C GLY A 28 43.60 -18.34 5.70
N GLU A 29 44.60 -17.85 4.97
CA GLU A 29 45.44 -16.65 5.19
C GLU A 29 44.77 -15.25 5.22
N PRO A 30 45.46 -14.19 5.72
CA PRO A 30 44.86 -12.87 5.92
C PRO A 30 44.90 -12.05 4.63
N GLY A 31 43.73 -11.80 4.05
CA GLY A 31 43.64 -10.96 2.85
C GLY A 31 42.23 -10.80 2.32
N GLN A 32 41.27 -10.38 3.16
CA GLN A 32 39.99 -9.88 2.65
C GLN A 32 39.58 -8.61 3.39
N ALA A 33 39.44 -7.55 2.60
CA ALA A 33 38.84 -6.30 3.00
C ALA A 33 37.55 -6.58 3.79
N ARG A 34 37.45 -6.00 4.99
CA ARG A 34 36.17 -5.90 5.71
C ARG A 34 35.17 -5.28 4.74
N GLN A 35 34.23 -6.07 4.21
CA GLN A 35 33.04 -5.53 3.58
C GLN A 35 32.38 -4.65 4.64
N LYS A 36 32.47 -3.32 4.46
CA LYS A 36 31.62 -2.40 5.20
C LYS A 36 30.19 -2.79 4.86
N SER A 37 29.49 -3.42 5.81
CA SER A 37 28.04 -3.48 5.78
C SER A 37 27.53 -2.04 5.81
N THR A 38 27.33 -1.44 4.63
CA THR A 38 26.58 -0.19 4.51
C THR A 38 25.13 -0.56 4.75
N THR A 39 24.69 -0.51 6.01
CA THR A 39 23.29 -0.72 6.35
C THR A 39 22.45 0.25 5.53
N LEU A 40 21.64 -0.28 4.61
CA LEU A 40 20.71 0.53 3.83
C LEU A 40 19.76 1.21 4.81
N ARG A 41 19.65 2.54 4.72
CA ARG A 41 18.72 3.34 5.51
C ARG A 41 18.00 4.32 4.60
N VAL A 42 16.70 4.44 4.83
CA VAL A 42 15.83 5.43 4.22
C VAL A 42 16.09 6.83 4.78
N ASP A 43 15.73 7.85 4.02
CA ASP A 43 15.74 9.25 4.46
C ASP A 43 14.42 9.59 5.17
N GLY A 44 14.43 9.51 6.50
CA GLY A 44 13.25 9.80 7.33
C GLY A 44 12.80 11.25 7.29
N ASP A 45 13.72 12.20 7.09
CA ASP A 45 13.38 13.63 7.01
C ASP A 45 12.65 13.94 5.70
N ARG A 46 13.09 13.32 4.60
CA ARG A 46 12.42 13.40 3.30
C ARG A 46 11.02 12.78 3.35
N LEU A 47 10.89 11.59 3.94
CA LEU A 47 9.57 10.96 4.13
C LEU A 47 8.62 11.86 4.93
N ASN A 48 9.06 12.37 6.09
CA ASN A 48 8.25 13.26 6.92
C ASN A 48 7.89 14.57 6.21
N ARG A 49 8.77 15.09 5.35
CA ARG A 49 8.49 16.25 4.51
C ARG A 49 7.39 15.95 3.50
N TRP A 50 7.45 14.83 2.80
CA TRP A 50 6.41 14.43 1.85
C TRP A 50 5.06 14.22 2.52
N VAL A 51 5.02 13.65 3.73
CA VAL A 51 3.77 13.53 4.51
C VAL A 51 3.15 14.91 4.77
N LYS A 52 3.97 15.90 5.15
CA LYS A 52 3.52 17.29 5.39
C LYS A 52 3.10 18.00 4.10
N GLU A 53 3.77 17.74 2.99
CA GLU A 53 3.41 18.32 1.70
C GLU A 53 2.11 17.70 1.16
N LEU A 54 1.94 16.39 1.31
CA LEU A 54 0.72 15.68 0.93
C LEU A 54 -0.50 16.14 1.75
N SER A 55 -0.32 16.47 3.03
CA SER A 55 -1.43 16.93 3.89
C SER A 55 -2.02 18.28 3.49
N VAL A 56 -1.36 19.04 2.62
CA VAL A 56 -1.92 20.29 2.05
C VAL A 56 -3.17 19.98 1.21
N PHE A 57 -3.19 18.84 0.51
CA PHE A 57 -4.31 18.44 -0.33
C PHE A 57 -5.45 17.87 0.53
N GLY A 58 -6.52 18.66 0.66
CA GLY A 58 -7.68 18.31 1.48
C GLY A 58 -7.59 18.81 2.93
N ARG A 59 -6.62 19.66 3.27
CA ARG A 59 -6.47 20.22 4.61
C ARG A 59 -7.75 20.92 5.08
N THR A 60 -8.23 20.57 6.27
CA THR A 60 -9.39 21.23 6.88
C THR A 60 -8.94 22.37 7.81
N PRO A 61 -9.80 23.36 8.11
CA PRO A 61 -9.51 24.43 9.06
C PRO A 61 -9.11 23.93 10.46
N GLU A 62 -9.63 22.77 10.86
CA GLU A 62 -9.41 22.12 12.16
C GLU A 62 -8.06 21.39 12.24
N GLY A 63 -7.31 21.32 11.13
CA GLY A 63 -5.98 20.71 11.06
C GLY A 63 -5.96 19.24 10.63
N GLY A 64 -7.13 18.66 10.31
CA GLY A 64 -7.26 17.33 9.70
C GLY A 64 -7.16 17.37 8.17
N VAL A 65 -7.47 16.23 7.54
CA VAL A 65 -7.52 16.08 6.09
C VAL A 65 -8.83 15.42 5.65
N SER A 66 -9.54 16.09 4.76
CA SER A 66 -10.70 15.59 4.02
C SER A 66 -10.33 15.40 2.56
N ARG A 67 -9.51 14.38 2.28
CA ARG A 67 -9.12 13.97 0.94
C ARG A 67 -9.88 12.71 0.53
N VAL A 68 -11.20 12.83 0.49
CA VAL A 68 -12.07 11.72 0.10
C VAL A 68 -11.80 11.30 -1.35
N ALA A 69 -11.90 10.00 -1.63
CA ALA A 69 -11.63 9.46 -2.94
C ALA A 69 -12.43 10.17 -4.05
N PHE A 70 -11.78 10.42 -5.18
CA PHE A 70 -12.34 11.07 -6.37
C PHE A 70 -12.76 12.54 -6.18
N SER A 71 -12.40 13.15 -5.06
CA SER A 71 -12.47 14.60 -4.90
C SER A 71 -11.37 15.30 -5.70
N GLU A 72 -11.50 16.62 -5.85
CA GLU A 72 -10.44 17.44 -6.44
C GLU A 72 -9.14 17.37 -5.61
N ALA A 73 -9.26 17.30 -4.28
CA ALA A 73 -8.12 17.13 -3.39
C ALA A 73 -7.39 15.80 -3.62
N ASP A 74 -8.12 14.69 -3.80
CA ASP A 74 -7.53 13.39 -4.15
C ASP A 74 -6.83 13.48 -5.51
N HIS A 75 -7.50 14.01 -6.54
CA HIS A 75 -6.92 14.16 -7.87
C HIS A 75 -5.61 14.99 -7.89
N GLN A 76 -5.57 16.10 -7.16
CA GLN A 76 -4.36 16.93 -7.00
C GLN A 76 -3.26 16.21 -6.22
N ALA A 77 -3.62 15.51 -5.14
CA ALA A 77 -2.67 14.70 -4.37
C ALA A 77 -2.07 13.56 -5.21
N ARG A 78 -2.87 12.90 -6.06
CA ARG A 78 -2.38 11.87 -6.99
C ARG A 78 -1.37 12.45 -7.98
N SER A 79 -1.60 13.67 -8.46
CA SER A 79 -0.64 14.38 -9.32
C SER A 79 0.67 14.69 -8.59
N TYR A 80 0.59 15.10 -7.33
CA TYR A 80 1.76 15.29 -6.47
C TYR A 80 2.54 13.97 -6.27
N VAL A 81 1.85 12.89 -5.93
CA VAL A 81 2.47 11.57 -5.70
C VAL A 81 3.04 10.98 -6.99
N ARG A 82 2.38 11.15 -8.14
CA ARG A 82 2.92 10.78 -9.46
C ARG A 82 4.27 11.43 -9.70
N ARG A 83 4.38 12.73 -9.44
CA ARG A 83 5.65 13.45 -9.57
C ARG A 83 6.72 12.89 -8.65
N LEU A 84 6.40 12.51 -7.40
CA LEU A 84 7.37 11.85 -6.51
C LEU A 84 7.85 10.50 -7.05
N LEU A 85 6.96 9.70 -7.63
CA LEU A 85 7.32 8.44 -8.29
C LEU A 85 8.29 8.68 -9.47
N GLU A 86 7.99 9.66 -10.31
CA GLU A 86 8.82 10.03 -11.47
C GLU A 86 10.19 10.59 -11.03
N GLU A 87 10.21 11.45 -10.01
CA GLU A 87 11.44 11.96 -9.39
C GLU A 87 12.29 10.85 -8.74
N ALA A 88 11.66 9.76 -8.30
CA ALA A 88 12.35 8.55 -7.82
C ALA A 88 12.85 7.65 -8.97
N GLY A 89 12.63 8.04 -10.24
CA GLY A 89 13.07 7.33 -11.43
C GLY A 89 12.16 6.18 -11.84
N LEU A 90 10.89 6.20 -11.46
CA LEU A 90 9.92 5.15 -11.80
C LEU A 90 9.15 5.46 -13.08
N ASP A 91 8.85 4.41 -13.83
CA ASP A 91 7.90 4.46 -14.94
C ASP A 91 6.46 4.45 -14.38
N THR A 92 5.71 5.52 -14.59
CA THR A 92 4.39 5.70 -13.97
C THR A 92 3.24 5.46 -14.95
N ARG A 93 2.19 4.80 -14.46
CA ARG A 93 0.95 4.57 -15.20
C ARG A 93 -0.25 4.56 -14.26
N ILE A 94 -1.43 4.78 -14.82
CA ILE A 94 -2.71 4.54 -14.16
C ILE A 94 -3.33 3.30 -14.80
N ASP A 95 -3.80 2.35 -13.99
CA ASP A 95 -4.54 1.19 -14.51
C ASP A 95 -6.03 1.49 -14.74
N ALA A 96 -6.77 0.52 -15.29
CA ALA A 96 -8.19 0.69 -15.59
C ALA A 96 -9.06 0.99 -14.35
N ALA A 97 -8.61 0.64 -13.14
CA ALA A 97 -9.30 0.93 -11.89
C ALA A 97 -8.87 2.26 -11.24
N GLY A 98 -7.99 3.02 -11.90
CA GLY A 98 -7.49 4.29 -11.39
C GLY A 98 -6.34 4.14 -10.39
N ASN A 99 -5.78 2.95 -10.17
CA ASN A 99 -4.60 2.80 -9.32
C ASN A 99 -3.40 3.46 -10.00
N LEU A 100 -2.67 4.29 -9.25
CA LEU A 100 -1.42 4.88 -9.73
C LEU A 100 -0.28 3.94 -9.39
N ILE A 101 0.50 3.55 -10.39
CA ILE A 101 1.57 2.55 -10.23
C ILE A 101 2.86 3.10 -10.80
N GLY A 102 3.93 3.08 -10.00
CA GLY A 102 5.30 3.38 -10.43
C GLY A 102 6.15 2.13 -10.42
N ARG A 103 6.70 1.74 -11.57
CA ARG A 103 7.52 0.53 -11.73
C ARG A 103 9.00 0.85 -11.73
N ARG A 104 9.74 0.17 -10.86
CA ARG A 104 11.20 0.05 -10.96
C ARG A 104 11.55 -1.21 -11.73
N THR A 105 12.38 -1.05 -12.77
CA THR A 105 12.90 -2.18 -13.55
C THR A 105 13.83 -3.07 -12.71
N SER A 106 13.91 -4.34 -13.09
CA SER A 106 14.76 -5.34 -12.45
C SER A 106 15.97 -5.69 -13.29
N SER A 107 16.88 -6.48 -12.68
CA SER A 107 17.95 -7.14 -13.42
C SER A 107 17.46 -8.32 -14.26
N ASP A 108 16.29 -8.88 -13.94
CA ASP A 108 15.68 -9.99 -14.66
C ASP A 108 14.16 -9.76 -14.84
N PRO A 109 13.69 -9.49 -16.07
CA PRO A 109 12.29 -9.15 -16.32
C PRO A 109 11.35 -10.36 -16.31
N LEU A 110 11.87 -11.60 -16.18
CA LEU A 110 11.06 -12.82 -16.12
C LEU A 110 10.42 -13.04 -14.76
N PHE A 111 10.91 -12.38 -13.71
CA PHE A 111 10.34 -12.49 -12.38
C PHE A 111 9.09 -11.61 -12.22
N PRO A 112 8.03 -12.12 -11.57
CA PRO A 112 6.85 -11.30 -11.25
C PRO A 112 7.24 -10.16 -10.29
N PRO A 113 6.59 -8.98 -10.39
CA PRO A 113 6.89 -7.84 -9.53
C PRO A 113 6.62 -8.13 -8.06
N LEU A 114 7.44 -7.55 -7.20
CA LEU A 114 7.10 -7.29 -5.80
C LEU A 114 6.28 -6.00 -5.75
N TRP A 115 5.20 -5.99 -4.99
CA TRP A 115 4.37 -4.80 -4.80
C TRP A 115 4.56 -4.24 -3.40
N THR A 116 4.59 -2.92 -3.29
CA THR A 116 4.48 -2.22 -2.02
C THR A 116 3.73 -0.91 -2.19
N GLY A 117 3.10 -0.44 -1.13
CA GLY A 117 2.29 0.77 -1.16
C GLY A 117 1.07 0.64 -0.28
N SER A 118 0.12 1.54 -0.49
CA SER A 118 -1.10 1.66 0.32
C SER A 118 -2.09 2.55 -0.45
N HIS A 119 -2.83 3.41 0.24
CA HIS A 119 -3.71 4.42 -0.32
C HIS A 119 -3.28 5.83 0.08
N ILE A 120 -3.91 6.83 -0.54
CA ILE A 120 -3.77 8.24 -0.14
C ILE A 120 -5.11 8.94 0.05
N ASP A 121 -6.24 8.33 -0.31
CA ASP A 121 -7.54 8.87 0.08
C ASP A 121 -7.73 8.74 1.60
N SER A 122 -8.58 9.60 2.16
CA SER A 122 -8.91 9.61 3.58
C SER A 122 -10.42 9.56 3.79
N VAL A 123 -10.84 9.15 4.97
CA VAL A 123 -12.17 9.52 5.49
C VAL A 123 -12.32 11.05 5.61
N PRO A 124 -13.55 11.59 5.68
CA PRO A 124 -13.78 12.96 6.11
C PRO A 124 -13.11 13.23 7.46
N GLU A 125 -12.41 14.37 7.58
CA GLU A 125 -11.72 14.79 8.81
C GLU A 125 -10.69 13.75 9.33
N GLY A 126 -10.09 13.00 8.41
CA GLY A 126 -9.08 11.99 8.71
C GLY A 126 -7.73 12.56 9.14
N GLY A 127 -6.84 11.65 9.55
CA GLY A 127 -5.46 11.96 9.91
C GLY A 127 -4.51 12.05 8.72
N ASN A 128 -3.25 12.40 9.00
CA ASN A 128 -2.21 12.58 7.97
C ASN A 128 -1.40 11.32 7.66
N TYR A 129 -1.58 10.24 8.43
CA TYR A 129 -0.69 9.08 8.40
C TYR A 129 -1.36 7.80 7.84
N ASP A 130 -2.66 7.65 8.06
CA ASP A 130 -3.48 6.55 7.55
C ASP A 130 -3.37 6.47 6.02
N GLY A 131 -2.97 5.31 5.49
CA GLY A 131 -2.55 5.08 4.10
C GLY A 131 -1.28 5.82 3.66
N ASN A 132 -1.20 7.13 3.92
CA ASN A 132 -0.16 8.03 3.44
C ASN A 132 1.25 7.56 3.83
N VAL A 133 1.43 7.05 5.05
CA VAL A 133 2.75 6.57 5.50
C VAL A 133 3.21 5.38 4.67
N GLY A 134 2.33 4.44 4.36
CA GLY A 134 2.64 3.27 3.55
C GLY A 134 2.99 3.63 2.12
N SER A 135 2.16 4.49 1.52
CA SER A 135 2.34 4.99 0.17
C SER A 135 3.66 5.76 0.01
N LEU A 136 3.95 6.72 0.90
CA LEU A 136 5.15 7.54 0.78
C LEU A 136 6.42 6.79 1.22
N ALA A 137 6.33 5.86 2.18
CA ALA A 137 7.46 5.01 2.55
C ALA A 137 7.86 4.06 1.41
N ALA A 138 6.89 3.54 0.65
CA ALA A 138 7.17 2.74 -0.54
C ALA A 138 7.99 3.53 -1.59
N ILE A 139 7.64 4.79 -1.83
CA ILE A 139 8.39 5.70 -2.72
C ILE A 139 9.80 5.93 -2.16
N GLU A 140 9.92 6.17 -0.86
CA GLU A 140 11.20 6.41 -0.19
C GLU A 140 12.14 5.19 -0.26
N VAL A 141 11.61 3.98 -0.08
CA VAL A 141 12.36 2.73 -0.24
C VAL A 141 12.92 2.66 -1.66
N VAL A 142 12.07 2.88 -2.67
CA VAL A 142 12.50 2.83 -4.07
C VAL A 142 13.54 3.89 -4.39
N ARG A 143 13.33 5.13 -3.92
CA ARG A 143 14.28 6.22 -4.10
C ARG A 143 15.62 5.90 -3.44
N THR A 144 15.61 5.35 -2.23
CA THR A 144 16.83 4.91 -1.55
C THR A 144 17.56 3.82 -2.33
N LEU A 145 16.84 2.81 -2.83
CA LEU A 145 17.44 1.76 -3.65
C LEU A 145 18.06 2.32 -4.94
N GLN A 146 17.42 3.33 -5.54
CA GLN A 146 17.92 4.03 -6.72
C GLN A 146 19.18 4.84 -6.40
N GLU A 147 19.15 5.70 -5.38
CA GLU A 147 20.27 6.52 -4.92
C GLU A 147 21.48 5.68 -4.50
N ARG A 148 21.25 4.45 -4.02
CA ARG A 148 22.29 3.49 -3.62
C ARG A 148 22.65 2.48 -4.71
N SER A 149 22.06 2.59 -5.91
CA SER A 149 22.32 1.69 -7.05
C SER A 149 22.14 0.20 -6.71
N VAL A 150 21.14 -0.13 -5.88
CA VAL A 150 20.86 -1.51 -5.44
C VAL A 150 20.03 -2.23 -6.49
N ALA A 151 20.60 -3.21 -7.19
CA ALA A 151 19.86 -4.02 -8.15
C ALA A 151 18.92 -5.01 -7.44
N LEU A 152 17.71 -5.18 -7.97
CA LEU A 152 16.75 -6.19 -7.51
C LEU A 152 16.51 -7.23 -8.60
N ARG A 153 16.35 -8.49 -8.20
CA ARG A 153 15.99 -9.59 -9.11
C ARG A 153 14.58 -9.44 -9.66
N HIS A 154 13.63 -9.09 -8.79
CA HIS A 154 12.24 -8.81 -9.15
C HIS A 154 12.06 -7.33 -9.50
N PRO A 155 11.14 -6.98 -10.41
CA PRO A 155 10.66 -5.62 -10.53
C PRO A 155 10.02 -5.19 -9.20
N LEU A 156 10.05 -3.90 -8.89
CA LEU A 156 9.41 -3.37 -7.69
C LEU A 156 8.38 -2.32 -8.11
N ASP A 157 7.11 -2.63 -7.90
CA ASP A 157 6.01 -1.73 -8.19
C ASP A 157 5.57 -1.04 -6.89
N VAL A 158 5.56 0.29 -6.92
CA VAL A 158 4.86 1.11 -5.91
C VAL A 158 3.44 1.30 -6.39
N VAL A 159 2.45 0.94 -5.57
CA VAL A 159 1.03 1.02 -5.92
C VAL A 159 0.29 1.92 -4.95
N ILE A 160 -0.44 2.89 -5.50
CA ILE A 160 -1.35 3.76 -4.77
C ILE A 160 -2.78 3.38 -5.16
N PHE A 161 -3.42 2.59 -4.28
CA PHE A 161 -4.77 2.11 -4.51
C PHE A 161 -5.79 3.25 -4.55
N SER A 162 -6.83 3.09 -5.37
CA SER A 162 -7.95 4.02 -5.44
C SER A 162 -9.04 3.63 -4.44
N ASN A 163 -9.58 4.62 -3.72
CA ASN A 163 -10.76 4.53 -2.86
C ASN A 163 -10.70 3.35 -1.88
N GLU A 164 -9.65 3.32 -1.05
CA GLU A 164 -9.51 2.30 0.00
C GLU A 164 -10.64 2.47 1.04
N GLU A 165 -10.77 3.70 1.53
CA GLU A 165 -11.66 4.05 2.65
C GLU A 165 -13.13 3.87 2.28
N GLY A 166 -13.46 4.22 1.03
CA GLY A 166 -14.82 4.18 0.50
C GLY A 166 -15.22 2.86 -0.15
N GLY A 167 -14.39 1.81 -0.09
CA GLY A 167 -14.80 0.48 -0.56
C GLY A 167 -13.71 -0.41 -1.15
N LYS A 168 -12.43 -0.08 -0.97
CA LYS A 168 -11.29 -0.83 -1.52
C LYS A 168 -11.38 -1.01 -3.03
N THR A 169 -11.84 0.02 -3.76
CA THR A 169 -12.16 -0.11 -5.19
C THR A 169 -10.97 -0.60 -6.00
N GLY A 170 -9.82 0.05 -5.82
CA GLY A 170 -8.60 -0.25 -6.55
C GLY A 170 -8.05 -1.65 -6.30
N SER A 171 -7.94 -2.05 -5.03
CA SER A 171 -7.43 -3.37 -4.66
C SER A 171 -8.42 -4.49 -4.98
N ARG A 172 -9.74 -4.25 -4.85
CA ARG A 172 -10.77 -5.19 -5.30
C ARG A 172 -10.81 -5.36 -6.81
N ALA A 173 -10.50 -4.31 -7.59
CA ALA A 173 -10.35 -4.48 -9.03
C ALA A 173 -9.14 -5.36 -9.37
N VAL A 174 -8.02 -5.18 -8.67
CA VAL A 174 -6.82 -6.03 -8.82
C VAL A 174 -7.12 -7.49 -8.45
N SER A 175 -7.84 -7.76 -7.37
CA SER A 175 -8.22 -9.13 -6.98
C SER A 175 -9.36 -9.73 -7.80
N GLY A 176 -10.01 -8.94 -8.66
CA GLY A 176 -11.18 -9.37 -9.45
C GLY A 176 -12.47 -9.47 -8.63
N GLU A 177 -12.55 -8.76 -7.51
CA GLU A 177 -13.69 -8.71 -6.60
C GLU A 177 -14.58 -7.47 -6.79
N LEU A 178 -14.16 -6.46 -7.56
CA LEU A 178 -14.99 -5.28 -7.87
C LEU A 178 -16.04 -5.65 -8.92
N GLU A 179 -17.32 -5.56 -8.56
CA GLU A 179 -18.42 -5.93 -9.45
C GLU A 179 -18.94 -4.72 -10.23
N ARG A 180 -19.40 -4.94 -11.47
CA ARG A 180 -19.92 -3.87 -12.35
C ARG A 180 -21.01 -3.01 -11.71
N ARG A 181 -21.90 -3.60 -10.91
CA ARG A 181 -22.99 -2.88 -10.24
C ARG A 181 -22.49 -1.84 -9.24
N GLU A 182 -21.28 -2.03 -8.70
CA GLU A 182 -20.71 -1.13 -7.71
C GLU A 182 -20.27 0.20 -8.34
N LEU A 183 -20.09 0.25 -9.66
CA LEU A 183 -19.73 1.47 -10.38
C LEU A 183 -20.78 2.58 -10.27
N GLU A 184 -22.04 2.22 -9.99
CA GLU A 184 -23.14 3.17 -9.80
C GLU A 184 -23.27 3.64 -8.33
N LEU A 185 -22.47 3.07 -7.41
CA LEU A 185 -22.55 3.46 -6.00
C LEU A 185 -21.98 4.88 -5.81
N PRO A 186 -22.70 5.77 -5.10
CA PRO A 186 -22.22 7.11 -4.82
C PRO A 186 -21.05 7.07 -3.82
N THR A 187 -20.12 8.00 -3.98
CA THR A 187 -18.97 8.19 -3.09
C THR A 187 -19.10 9.50 -2.30
N ALA A 188 -18.27 9.69 -1.29
CA ALA A 188 -18.27 10.92 -0.48
C ALA A 188 -17.91 12.19 -1.30
N SER A 189 -17.29 12.04 -2.48
CA SER A 189 -17.04 13.16 -3.38
C SER A 189 -18.27 13.63 -4.17
N GLY A 190 -19.38 12.90 -4.09
CA GLY A 190 -20.60 13.12 -4.88
C GLY A 190 -20.58 12.46 -6.26
N ARG A 191 -19.45 11.91 -6.71
CA ARG A 191 -19.35 11.07 -7.91
C ARG A 191 -19.73 9.64 -7.61
N THR A 192 -20.23 8.90 -8.59
CA THR A 192 -20.27 7.43 -8.50
C THR A 192 -18.85 6.85 -8.58
N ILE A 193 -18.66 5.58 -8.19
CA ILE A 193 -17.34 4.91 -8.32
C ILE A 193 -16.87 4.93 -9.78
N GLY A 194 -17.76 4.67 -10.75
CA GLY A 194 -17.42 4.67 -12.17
C GLY A 194 -17.08 6.06 -12.72
N GLU A 195 -17.77 7.11 -12.26
CA GLU A 195 -17.39 8.50 -12.56
C GLU A 195 -16.06 8.88 -11.94
N GLY A 196 -15.84 8.44 -10.70
CA GLY A 196 -14.61 8.68 -9.95
C GLY A 196 -13.38 8.06 -10.60
N ILE A 197 -13.45 6.78 -10.99
CA ILE A 197 -12.37 6.09 -11.71
C ILE A 197 -12.01 6.85 -12.99
N ARG A 198 -13.00 7.26 -13.80
CA ARG A 198 -12.75 8.06 -15.02
C ARG A 198 -12.08 9.39 -14.68
N PHE A 199 -12.57 10.05 -13.64
CA PHE A 199 -12.07 11.36 -13.21
C PHE A 199 -10.58 11.30 -12.83
N ILE A 200 -10.13 10.23 -12.18
CA ILE A 200 -8.71 10.03 -11.84
C ILE A 200 -7.89 9.34 -12.93
N GLY A 201 -8.42 9.23 -14.16
CA GLY A 201 -7.70 8.73 -15.33
C GLY A 201 -7.73 7.21 -15.57
N GLY A 202 -8.57 6.47 -14.83
CA GLY A 202 -8.86 5.07 -15.11
C GLY A 202 -9.95 4.91 -16.18
N ASP A 203 -10.27 3.65 -16.51
CA ASP A 203 -11.30 3.30 -17.48
C ASP A 203 -12.21 2.19 -16.95
N PRO A 204 -13.39 2.53 -16.41
CA PRO A 204 -14.34 1.56 -15.87
C PRO A 204 -14.83 0.56 -16.92
N ALA A 205 -14.76 0.86 -18.22
CA ALA A 205 -15.17 -0.10 -19.25
C ALA A 205 -14.18 -1.28 -19.32
N ARG A 206 -12.91 -1.05 -18.96
CA ARG A 206 -11.77 -1.98 -19.10
C ARG A 206 -11.27 -2.55 -17.76
N LEU A 207 -12.10 -2.59 -16.72
CA LEU A 207 -11.72 -3.03 -15.37
C LEU A 207 -11.01 -4.39 -15.31
N ASP A 208 -11.37 -5.31 -16.21
CA ASP A 208 -10.73 -6.63 -16.28
C ASP A 208 -9.22 -6.56 -16.54
N GLU A 209 -8.70 -5.45 -17.10
CA GLU A 209 -7.27 -5.23 -17.32
C GLU A 209 -6.50 -4.83 -16.05
N ALA A 210 -7.20 -4.34 -15.03
CA ALA A 210 -6.59 -4.06 -13.72
C ALA A 210 -6.38 -5.36 -12.92
N ARG A 211 -7.13 -6.43 -13.25
CA ARG A 211 -7.07 -7.71 -12.55
C ARG A 211 -5.66 -8.32 -12.62
N ARG A 212 -5.23 -8.95 -11.53
CA ARG A 212 -4.00 -9.73 -11.48
C ARG A 212 -4.29 -11.17 -11.06
N GLY A 213 -3.81 -12.11 -11.86
CA GLY A 213 -3.96 -13.54 -11.64
C GLY A 213 -2.96 -14.11 -10.63
N PRO A 214 -3.17 -15.36 -10.18
CA PRO A 214 -2.20 -16.06 -9.35
C PRO A 214 -0.81 -16.10 -10.00
N GLY A 215 0.22 -15.67 -9.26
CA GLY A 215 1.61 -15.64 -9.73
C GLY A 215 2.01 -14.41 -10.54
N GLU A 216 1.08 -13.51 -10.87
CA GLU A 216 1.42 -12.24 -11.56
C GLU A 216 2.00 -11.18 -10.61
N ILE A 217 1.83 -11.35 -9.31
CA ILE A 217 2.47 -10.57 -8.25
C ILE A 217 3.18 -11.55 -7.33
N ALA A 218 4.48 -11.35 -7.10
CA ALA A 218 5.30 -12.24 -6.27
C ALA A 218 4.95 -12.14 -4.78
N ALA A 219 4.75 -10.91 -4.30
CA ALA A 219 4.33 -10.59 -2.95
C ALA A 219 3.82 -9.14 -2.88
N PHE A 220 3.01 -8.83 -1.88
CA PHE A 220 2.60 -7.48 -1.52
C PHE A 220 3.03 -7.18 -0.08
N LEU A 221 3.64 -6.01 0.15
CA LEU A 221 4.03 -5.53 1.47
C LEU A 221 3.52 -4.10 1.69
N GLU A 222 2.75 -3.93 2.75
CA GLU A 222 2.22 -2.64 3.17
C GLU A 222 2.77 -2.25 4.54
N LEU A 223 3.25 -1.01 4.66
CA LEU A 223 3.52 -0.37 5.95
C LEU A 223 2.28 0.43 6.33
N HIS A 224 1.83 0.30 7.56
CA HIS A 224 0.67 1.04 8.05
C HIS A 224 0.87 1.47 9.50
N VAL A 225 0.19 2.55 9.91
CA VAL A 225 0.05 2.88 11.34
C VAL A 225 -0.82 1.82 12.01
N GLU A 226 -0.63 1.61 13.32
CA GLU A 226 -1.39 0.61 14.07
C GLU A 226 -2.90 0.89 14.08
N GLN A 227 -3.30 2.17 14.03
CA GLN A 227 -4.67 2.66 14.29
C GLN A 227 -5.21 2.27 15.69
N GLY A 228 -4.35 1.74 16.55
CA GLY A 228 -4.58 1.40 17.95
C GLY A 228 -3.51 2.01 18.86
N GLY A 229 -3.37 1.47 20.06
CA GLY A 229 -2.37 1.94 21.05
C GLY A 229 -1.56 0.81 21.70
N ILE A 230 -1.58 -0.40 21.14
CA ILE A 230 -0.88 -1.57 21.68
C ILE A 230 0.63 -1.38 21.57
N LEU A 231 1.13 -0.92 20.42
CA LEU A 231 2.56 -0.71 20.21
C LEU A 231 3.10 0.40 21.10
N GLU A 232 2.34 1.50 21.24
CA GLU A 232 2.68 2.60 22.15
C GLU A 232 2.74 2.12 23.61
N GLN A 233 1.69 1.43 24.08
CA GLN A 233 1.64 0.92 25.46
C GLN A 233 2.74 -0.12 25.74
N ALA A 234 3.13 -0.90 24.73
CA ALA A 234 4.20 -1.89 24.84
C ALA A 234 5.61 -1.28 24.69
N GLY A 235 5.74 -0.02 24.26
CA GLY A 235 7.02 0.61 23.95
C GLY A 235 7.75 -0.08 22.78
N VAL A 236 7.01 -0.53 21.77
CA VAL A 236 7.55 -1.26 20.60
C VAL A 236 7.34 -0.42 19.34
N ASP A 237 8.40 -0.21 18.56
CA ASP A 237 8.33 0.64 17.37
C ASP A 237 7.67 -0.05 16.16
N ILE A 238 7.82 -1.38 16.03
CA ILE A 238 7.41 -2.14 14.83
C ILE A 238 6.62 -3.38 15.22
N GLY A 239 5.38 -3.48 14.73
CA GLY A 239 4.56 -4.68 14.77
C GLY A 239 4.64 -5.47 13.45
N VAL A 240 4.80 -6.79 13.53
CA VAL A 240 4.63 -7.69 12.39
C VAL A 240 3.20 -8.21 12.39
N VAL A 241 2.39 -7.79 11.41
CA VAL A 241 0.97 -8.14 11.34
C VAL A 241 0.79 -9.60 10.90
N GLU A 242 0.12 -10.40 11.72
CA GLU A 242 -0.17 -11.83 11.42
C GLU A 242 -1.53 -12.04 10.74
N GLY A 243 -2.42 -11.05 10.80
CA GLY A 243 -3.75 -11.12 10.21
C GLY A 243 -4.57 -9.85 10.45
N ILE A 244 -5.72 -9.78 9.78
CA ILE A 244 -6.67 -8.66 9.89
C ILE A 244 -7.96 -9.22 10.49
N VAL A 245 -8.61 -8.43 11.35
CA VAL A 245 -9.90 -8.80 11.95
C VAL A 245 -11.02 -8.89 10.90
N GLY A 246 -11.96 -9.82 11.07
CA GLY A 246 -13.17 -9.86 10.26
C GLY A 246 -14.13 -8.75 10.67
N ILE A 247 -14.51 -7.88 9.73
CA ILE A 247 -15.44 -6.76 9.98
C ILE A 247 -16.82 -7.11 9.41
N ARG A 248 -17.87 -6.91 10.21
CA ARG A 248 -19.26 -6.95 9.75
C ARG A 248 -19.89 -5.57 9.92
N ARG A 249 -20.56 -5.08 8.88
CA ARG A 249 -21.25 -3.79 8.86
C ARG A 249 -22.73 -4.04 8.61
N TRP A 250 -23.61 -3.40 9.40
CA TRP A 250 -25.06 -3.52 9.26
C TRP A 250 -25.70 -2.14 9.18
N ASN A 251 -26.61 -1.97 8.23
CA ASN A 251 -27.53 -0.84 8.21
C ASN A 251 -28.86 -1.31 8.81
N VAL A 252 -29.18 -0.82 10.01
CA VAL A 252 -30.41 -1.20 10.72
C VAL A 252 -31.43 -0.08 10.58
N LYS A 253 -32.56 -0.37 9.93
CA LYS A 253 -33.71 0.53 9.84
C LYS A 253 -34.82 0.02 10.74
N VAL A 254 -35.17 0.79 11.77
CA VAL A 254 -36.34 0.50 12.62
C VAL A 254 -37.51 1.34 12.13
N GLN A 255 -38.60 0.67 11.74
CA GLN A 255 -39.84 1.32 11.32
C GLN A 255 -40.87 1.19 12.44
N GLY A 256 -41.21 2.32 13.06
CA GLY A 256 -42.31 2.43 14.01
C GLY A 256 -43.53 3.11 13.40
N PHE A 257 -44.43 3.55 14.28
CA PHE A 257 -45.53 4.43 13.94
C PHE A 257 -45.35 5.74 14.69
N ALA A 258 -45.31 6.85 13.97
CA ALA A 258 -45.28 8.17 14.60
C ALA A 258 -46.67 8.46 15.20
N ASN A 259 -46.73 8.65 16.52
CA ASN A 259 -47.97 8.98 17.22
C ASN A 259 -47.79 10.25 18.07
N HIS A 260 -48.91 10.80 18.55
CA HIS A 260 -48.89 11.89 19.51
C HIS A 260 -48.13 11.46 20.78
N ALA A 261 -47.32 12.36 21.34
CA ALA A 261 -46.42 12.06 22.45
C ALA A 261 -47.12 11.99 23.82
N GLY A 262 -48.39 12.41 23.89
CA GLY A 262 -49.24 12.41 25.08
C GLY A 262 -50.52 11.63 24.89
#